data_AF-A0A1M7N6A6-F1
#
_entry.id   AF-A0A1M7N6A6-F1
#
_cell.length_a   1.000
_cell.length_b   1.000
_cell.length_c   1.000
_cell.angle_alpha   90.00
_cell.angle_beta   90.00
_cell.angle_gamma   90.00
#
_symmetry.space_group_name_H-M   'P 1'
#
loop_
_entity.id
_entity.type
_entity.pdbx_description
1 polymer ?
#
loop_
_entity_poly.entity_id
_entity_poly.type
_entity_poly.pdbx_seq_one_letter_code
_entity_poly.pdbx_strand_id
1 'polypeptide(L)'
;MFMKHFNYTNFIATATVAALAGTAFAATPIRLEAEDAVLADDHKVVVITDAKASGGKSVDMKDGNLEFKVTVPATGYYTLWATYQIPSTSTNKIQNLTVNGVSAGQISFGISDEFTTIKGAGKIKLTAGENKIGIVHSWGYVNLDYIELTEYEASPWNISPTPVTPEPTESAQKLYNFLLNNFGKHVISGVMTERPFENNGQYTPQNYETQTELSYINQASGKNVVLVGFDFLHASGKNSDQQWYQGYTHASLEMAKTVWKAGGIPQFNWHWKDPMHEVEAFYTQSSGNDPYTEFSINKAYDEATGKWKTDSDAYKAMVRDMEMIADSLLTLQKEGVAVLWRPLHEASGKWFWWGTDGAKSCVALYKLMFDIFVNQKGLHNLIWVWTTDEASDALDWYPGDEYVDVVGRDYYYYPRESNHSSLIGSFETVKEIFGGKKIVALSENGSVPYPDEMKADGANWSWFMPWYGDYAMEGWANDNNAESWKIVMNNEYTLTLEDMPGWDKYEIVTPPPTEIKNSLHSQNIAASLSVIGKNLQVSIPSVAANANARVAIFDMQGNQVMSRTINGANASINLNGIAVGQYLVKVQGNGFNQNGRILVK
;
A
#
# COMPACT_ATOMS: atom_id res chain seq x y z
N MET A 1 77.56 20.61 13.86
CA MET A 1 78.43 19.75 13.04
C MET A 1 77.57 18.58 12.56
N PHE A 2 77.37 18.49 11.25
CA PHE A 2 76.70 17.43 10.46
C PHE A 2 75.23 17.03 10.72
N MET A 3 74.38 17.38 9.74
CA MET A 3 73.16 16.65 9.35
C MET A 3 73.49 15.20 8.99
N LYS A 4 72.59 14.25 9.29
CA LYS A 4 72.34 13.06 8.47
C LYS A 4 70.90 12.56 8.64
N HIS A 5 70.22 12.48 7.51
CA HIS A 5 68.92 11.82 7.33
C HIS A 5 69.05 10.31 7.56
N PHE A 6 68.03 9.69 8.15
CA PHE A 6 67.81 8.25 8.07
C PHE A 6 66.40 7.97 7.54
N ASN A 7 66.37 7.36 6.36
CA ASN A 7 65.22 6.71 5.76
C ASN A 7 64.91 5.42 6.53
N TYR A 8 63.64 5.23 6.91
CA TYR A 8 63.12 3.92 7.30
C TYR A 8 62.19 3.40 6.22
N THR A 9 62.67 2.40 5.50
CA THR A 9 61.92 1.55 4.58
C THR A 9 61.11 0.55 5.41
N ASN A 10 59.78 0.67 5.42
CA ASN A 10 58.89 -0.33 5.99
C ASN A 10 58.50 -1.35 4.90
N PHE A 11 58.89 -2.61 5.12
CA PHE A 11 58.35 -3.77 4.42
C PHE A 11 56.90 -3.99 4.88
N ILE A 12 55.94 -3.87 3.97
CA ILE A 12 54.57 -4.38 4.17
C ILE A 12 54.45 -5.67 3.37
N ALA A 13 54.23 -6.78 4.07
CA ALA A 13 53.89 -8.06 3.48
C ALA A 13 52.44 -7.99 2.93
N THR A 14 52.29 -8.16 1.63
CA THR A 14 51.00 -8.31 0.95
C THR A 14 50.49 -9.74 1.17
N ALA A 15 49.46 -9.89 2.01
CA ALA A 15 48.65 -11.10 2.06
C ALA A 15 47.58 -11.00 0.96
N THR A 16 47.73 -11.82 -0.09
CA THR A 16 46.75 -11.95 -1.17
C THR A 16 45.53 -12.73 -0.66
N VAL A 17 44.47 -12.03 -0.27
CA VAL A 17 43.15 -12.65 -0.08
C VAL A 17 42.56 -12.85 -1.47
N ALA A 18 42.57 -14.08 -1.95
CA ALA A 18 41.80 -14.46 -3.12
C ALA A 18 40.31 -14.37 -2.75
N ALA A 19 39.66 -13.28 -3.17
CA ALA A 19 38.21 -13.20 -3.17
C ALA A 19 37.69 -14.23 -4.16
N LEU A 20 37.22 -15.37 -3.65
CA LEU A 20 36.32 -16.25 -4.39
C LEU A 20 35.07 -15.42 -4.69
N ALA A 21 34.96 -14.95 -5.93
CA ALA A 21 33.72 -14.44 -6.46
C ALA A 21 32.72 -15.60 -6.45
N GLY A 22 31.92 -15.69 -5.38
CA GLY A 22 30.75 -16.54 -5.35
C GLY A 22 29.82 -16.05 -6.46
N THR A 23 29.71 -16.82 -7.53
CA THR A 23 28.62 -16.69 -8.48
C THR A 23 27.34 -16.94 -7.69
N ALA A 24 26.53 -15.90 -7.46
CA ALA A 24 25.18 -16.06 -6.99
C ALA A 24 24.42 -16.86 -8.05
N PHE A 25 24.32 -18.17 -7.85
CA PHE A 25 23.28 -18.95 -8.52
C PHE A 25 21.97 -18.43 -7.94
N ALA A 26 21.08 -17.89 -8.78
CA ALA A 26 19.70 -17.71 -8.36
C ALA A 26 19.22 -19.09 -7.88
N ALA A 27 18.86 -19.20 -6.61
CA ALA A 27 18.39 -20.46 -6.06
C ALA A 27 17.18 -20.91 -6.89
N THR A 28 17.21 -22.15 -7.39
CA THR A 28 16.09 -22.73 -8.11
C THR A 28 14.85 -22.69 -7.20
N PRO A 29 13.68 -22.28 -7.70
CA PRO A 29 12.45 -22.31 -6.92
C PRO A 29 12.20 -23.70 -6.30
N ILE A 30 11.82 -23.75 -5.02
CA ILE A 30 11.49 -24.98 -4.32
C ILE A 30 10.00 -25.23 -4.51
N ARG A 31 9.65 -26.18 -5.39
CA ARG A 31 8.26 -26.62 -5.60
C ARG A 31 7.87 -27.72 -4.63
N LEU A 32 6.67 -27.61 -4.07
CA LEU A 32 6.07 -28.59 -3.16
C LEU A 32 4.65 -28.91 -3.65
N GLU A 33 4.44 -30.13 -4.12
CA GLU A 33 3.16 -30.59 -4.69
C GLU A 33 2.09 -30.74 -3.60
N ALA A 34 0.85 -30.35 -3.87
CA ALA A 34 -0.22 -30.33 -2.85
C ALA A 34 -0.61 -31.74 -2.38
N GLU A 35 -0.54 -32.75 -3.25
CA GLU A 35 -0.86 -34.14 -2.89
C GLU A 35 0.09 -34.74 -1.84
N ASP A 36 1.31 -34.21 -1.73
CA ASP A 36 2.30 -34.63 -0.72
C ASP A 36 2.10 -33.92 0.63
N ALA A 37 1.25 -32.89 0.68
CA ALA A 37 0.94 -32.10 1.87
C ALA A 37 -0.35 -32.53 2.59
N VAL A 38 -1.03 -33.56 2.09
CA VAL A 38 -2.24 -34.12 2.70
C VAL A 38 -1.90 -34.78 4.04
N LEU A 39 -2.54 -34.31 5.12
CA LEU A 39 -2.37 -34.86 6.46
C LEU A 39 -3.00 -36.26 6.55
N ALA A 40 -2.30 -37.19 7.21
CA ALA A 40 -2.71 -38.60 7.28
C ALA A 40 -4.10 -38.84 7.89
N ASP A 41 -4.56 -37.95 8.76
CA ASP A 41 -5.84 -38.05 9.48
C ASP A 41 -6.90 -37.03 8.99
N ASP A 42 -6.66 -36.29 7.90
CA ASP A 42 -7.63 -35.33 7.37
C ASP A 42 -8.56 -35.99 6.34
N HIS A 43 -9.78 -36.28 6.77
CA HIS A 43 -10.81 -36.93 5.94
C HIS A 43 -11.61 -35.96 5.06
N LYS A 44 -11.27 -34.67 5.04
CA LYS A 44 -12.06 -33.67 4.32
C LYS A 44 -11.46 -33.30 2.97
N VAL A 45 -10.15 -33.46 2.78
CA VAL A 45 -9.47 -33.15 1.51
C VAL A 45 -9.67 -34.26 0.47
N VAL A 46 -9.69 -33.90 -0.81
CA VAL A 46 -9.83 -34.85 -1.94
C VAL A 46 -8.70 -34.65 -2.93
N VAL A 47 -7.88 -35.69 -3.13
CA VAL A 47 -6.88 -35.70 -4.21
C VAL A 47 -7.58 -36.00 -5.54
N ILE A 48 -7.45 -35.07 -6.49
CA ILE A 48 -8.03 -35.15 -7.83
C ILE A 48 -6.94 -35.58 -8.80
N THR A 49 -7.25 -36.52 -9.69
CA THR A 49 -6.39 -36.80 -10.85
C THR A 49 -6.78 -35.84 -11.97
N ASP A 50 -5.87 -34.96 -12.36
CA ASP A 50 -6.07 -33.98 -13.42
C ASP A 50 -4.80 -33.88 -14.26
N ALA A 51 -4.90 -34.20 -15.55
CA ALA A 51 -3.77 -34.15 -16.49
C ALA A 51 -3.27 -32.71 -16.74
N LYS A 52 -4.04 -31.68 -16.37
CA LYS A 52 -3.63 -30.28 -16.44
C LYS A 52 -2.80 -29.84 -15.23
N ALA A 53 -2.86 -30.56 -14.11
CA ALA A 53 -2.12 -30.25 -12.90
C ALA A 53 -0.65 -30.73 -12.99
N SER A 54 0.24 -30.09 -12.22
CA SER A 54 1.61 -30.58 -12.03
C SER A 54 1.57 -31.99 -11.46
N GLY A 55 2.48 -32.87 -11.89
CA GLY A 55 2.48 -34.27 -11.45
C GLY A 55 1.24 -35.11 -11.84
N GLY A 56 0.23 -34.52 -12.51
CA GLY A 56 -1.03 -35.16 -12.87
C GLY A 56 -2.07 -35.21 -11.75
N LYS A 57 -1.88 -34.47 -10.66
CA LYS A 57 -2.79 -34.43 -9.52
C LYS A 57 -2.90 -33.03 -8.93
N SER A 58 -4.02 -32.76 -8.28
CA SER A 58 -4.24 -31.57 -7.46
C SER A 58 -5.04 -31.96 -6.22
N VAL A 59 -5.20 -31.04 -5.26
CA VAL A 59 -5.97 -31.29 -4.04
C VAL A 59 -7.09 -30.28 -3.90
N ASP A 60 -8.34 -30.77 -3.93
CA ASP A 60 -9.50 -30.00 -3.49
C ASP A 60 -9.56 -30.06 -1.97
N MET A 61 -9.26 -28.92 -1.35
CA MET A 61 -9.16 -28.83 0.09
C MET A 61 -10.49 -29.06 0.80
N LYS A 62 -11.65 -28.79 0.16
CA LYS A 62 -12.96 -28.73 0.84
C LYS A 62 -12.84 -28.00 2.19
N ASP A 63 -13.17 -28.65 3.29
CA ASP A 63 -13.09 -28.11 4.65
C ASP A 63 -11.85 -28.60 5.44
N GLY A 64 -10.81 -29.05 4.73
CA GLY A 64 -9.56 -29.61 5.29
C GLY A 64 -8.35 -28.68 5.17
N ASN A 65 -7.19 -29.18 5.60
CA ASN A 65 -5.93 -28.46 5.72
C ASN A 65 -4.81 -29.16 4.94
N LEU A 66 -3.80 -28.40 4.51
CA LEU A 66 -2.56 -28.91 3.94
C LEU A 66 -1.37 -28.47 4.79
N GLU A 67 -0.40 -29.36 5.02
CA GLU A 67 0.88 -29.05 5.69
C GLU A 67 2.06 -29.51 4.83
N PHE A 68 2.72 -28.55 4.21
CA PHE A 68 3.92 -28.76 3.40
C PHE A 68 5.16 -28.80 4.29
N LYS A 69 6.07 -29.73 4.02
CA LYS A 69 7.38 -29.79 4.68
C LYS A 69 8.46 -29.31 3.73
N VAL A 70 9.34 -28.44 4.22
CA VAL A 70 10.46 -27.91 3.43
C VAL A 70 11.71 -27.81 4.28
N THR A 71 12.87 -28.09 3.67
CA THR A 71 14.17 -27.83 4.30
C THR A 71 14.88 -26.72 3.55
N VAL A 72 15.28 -25.65 4.24
CA VAL A 72 16.01 -24.52 3.64
C VAL A 72 17.44 -24.40 4.18
N PRO A 73 18.41 -23.98 3.35
CA PRO A 73 19.83 -23.98 3.74
C PRO A 73 20.21 -22.83 4.69
N ALA A 74 19.42 -21.75 4.73
CA ALA A 74 19.67 -20.58 5.54
C ALA A 74 18.36 -19.99 6.06
N THR A 75 18.42 -19.31 7.21
CA THR A 75 17.29 -18.53 7.71
C THR A 75 17.10 -17.30 6.83
N GLY A 76 15.89 -17.07 6.35
CA GLY A 76 15.59 -15.95 5.46
C GLY A 76 14.11 -15.82 5.13
N TYR A 77 13.78 -14.77 4.37
CA TYR A 77 12.44 -14.59 3.81
C TYR A 77 12.35 -15.28 2.46
N TYR A 78 11.23 -15.95 2.24
CA TYR A 78 10.89 -16.62 0.99
C TYR A 78 9.54 -16.09 0.50
N THR A 79 9.44 -15.89 -0.80
CA THR A 79 8.18 -15.59 -1.47
C THR A 79 7.49 -16.90 -1.80
N LEU A 80 6.29 -17.10 -1.28
CA LEU A 80 5.41 -18.22 -1.56
C LEU A 80 4.53 -17.88 -2.77
N TRP A 81 4.53 -18.74 -3.78
CA TRP A 81 3.61 -18.71 -4.91
C TRP A 81 2.65 -19.88 -4.76
N ALA A 82 1.40 -19.71 -5.17
CA ALA A 82 0.39 -20.76 -5.10
C ALA A 82 -0.28 -20.94 -6.45
N THR A 83 -0.23 -22.15 -7.00
CA THR A 83 -0.91 -22.50 -8.24
C THR A 83 -2.19 -23.25 -7.92
N TYR A 84 -3.32 -22.76 -8.42
CA TYR A 84 -4.63 -23.18 -7.97
C TYR A 84 -5.70 -22.97 -9.05
N GLN A 85 -6.90 -23.49 -8.80
CA GLN A 85 -8.08 -23.30 -9.63
C GLN A 85 -9.32 -23.10 -8.73
N ILE A 86 -10.18 -22.15 -9.09
CA ILE A 86 -11.51 -21.96 -8.48
C ILE A 86 -12.48 -21.66 -9.62
N PRO A 87 -13.45 -22.56 -9.92
CA PRO A 87 -14.32 -22.38 -11.07
C PRO A 87 -15.21 -21.14 -10.93
N SER A 88 -15.60 -20.55 -12.06
CA SER A 88 -16.47 -19.36 -12.15
C SER A 88 -17.87 -19.53 -11.59
N THR A 89 -18.26 -20.78 -11.31
CA THR A 89 -19.48 -21.12 -10.57
C THR A 89 -19.35 -20.95 -9.05
N SER A 90 -18.17 -20.60 -8.54
CA SER A 90 -17.87 -20.36 -7.13
C SER A 90 -17.66 -18.87 -6.86
N THR A 91 -17.24 -18.54 -5.64
CA THR A 91 -16.77 -17.22 -5.24
C THR A 91 -15.29 -17.27 -4.92
N ASN A 92 -14.62 -16.11 -4.84
CA ASN A 92 -13.27 -16.01 -4.27
C ASN A 92 -13.21 -16.68 -2.89
N LYS A 93 -12.05 -17.20 -2.53
CA LYS A 93 -11.83 -17.92 -1.27
C LYS A 93 -10.61 -17.37 -0.55
N ILE A 94 -10.63 -17.48 0.78
CA ILE A 94 -9.51 -17.12 1.63
C ILE A 94 -9.10 -18.37 2.41
N GLN A 95 -7.79 -18.63 2.52
CA GLN A 95 -7.24 -19.62 3.44
C GLN A 95 -6.24 -18.98 4.40
N ASN A 96 -6.09 -19.57 5.57
CA ASN A 96 -5.07 -19.17 6.53
C ASN A 96 -3.71 -19.72 6.10
N LEU A 97 -2.67 -18.89 6.16
CA LEU A 97 -1.29 -19.29 5.95
C LEU A 97 -0.63 -19.46 7.33
N THR A 98 0.05 -20.57 7.56
CA THR A 98 0.83 -20.78 8.78
C THR A 98 2.27 -21.19 8.46
N VAL A 99 3.19 -20.84 9.34
CA VAL A 99 4.59 -21.28 9.32
C VAL A 99 4.92 -21.85 10.68
N ASN A 100 5.36 -23.11 10.72
CA ASN A 100 5.67 -23.84 11.95
C ASN A 100 4.52 -23.79 12.99
N GLY A 101 3.27 -23.81 12.52
CA GLY A 101 2.07 -23.76 13.35
C GLY A 101 1.66 -22.36 13.83
N VAL A 102 2.41 -21.32 13.48
CA VAL A 102 2.09 -19.92 13.80
C VAL A 102 1.45 -19.26 12.58
N SER A 103 0.43 -18.43 12.78
CA SER A 103 -0.20 -17.67 11.69
C SER A 103 0.81 -16.76 10.99
N ALA A 104 0.82 -16.82 9.66
CA ALA A 104 1.67 -16.02 8.77
C ALA A 104 0.82 -15.21 7.77
N GLY A 105 -0.45 -14.97 8.11
CA GLY A 105 -1.41 -14.20 7.31
C GLY A 105 -2.45 -15.09 6.62
N GLN A 106 -3.01 -14.59 5.53
CA GLN A 106 -4.01 -15.29 4.72
C GLN A 106 -3.64 -15.19 3.23
N ILE A 107 -4.11 -16.16 2.44
CA ILE A 107 -3.99 -16.15 0.98
C ILE A 107 -5.38 -15.97 0.39
N SER A 108 -5.54 -14.94 -0.45
CA SER A 108 -6.76 -14.71 -1.21
C SER A 108 -6.67 -15.37 -2.58
N PHE A 109 -7.59 -16.28 -2.86
CA PHE A 109 -7.70 -17.04 -4.10
C PHE A 109 -8.87 -16.51 -4.92
N GLY A 110 -8.58 -15.87 -6.05
CA GLY A 110 -9.58 -15.40 -7.01
C GLY A 110 -10.17 -16.51 -7.88
N ILE A 111 -11.26 -16.24 -8.58
CA ILE A 111 -11.83 -17.20 -9.55
C ILE A 111 -10.90 -17.37 -10.77
N SER A 112 -10.69 -18.63 -11.19
CA SER A 112 -10.06 -19.01 -12.45
C SER A 112 -10.52 -20.40 -12.88
N ASP A 113 -11.12 -20.51 -14.07
CA ASP A 113 -11.56 -21.79 -14.65
C ASP A 113 -10.39 -22.69 -15.11
N GLU A 114 -9.17 -22.15 -15.15
CA GLU A 114 -7.93 -22.86 -15.45
C GLU A 114 -6.93 -22.68 -14.29
N PHE A 115 -5.97 -23.58 -14.15
CA PHE A 115 -4.90 -23.40 -13.17
C PHE A 115 -4.16 -22.10 -13.43
N THR A 116 -4.07 -21.28 -12.38
CA THR A 116 -3.38 -20.00 -12.39
C THR A 116 -2.48 -19.89 -11.16
N THR A 117 -1.43 -19.07 -11.25
CA THR A 117 -0.46 -18.88 -10.18
C THR A 117 -0.60 -17.50 -9.58
N ILE A 118 -0.83 -17.46 -8.26
CA ILE A 118 -0.62 -16.26 -7.45
C ILE A 118 0.88 -16.18 -7.19
N LYS A 119 1.55 -15.22 -7.83
CA LYS A 119 2.92 -14.86 -7.47
C LYS A 119 2.85 -13.94 -6.26
N GLY A 120 3.71 -14.16 -5.27
CA GLY A 120 3.67 -13.38 -4.04
C GLY A 120 2.47 -13.69 -3.13
N ALA A 121 1.90 -14.90 -3.21
CA ALA A 121 0.81 -15.35 -2.33
C ALA A 121 1.13 -15.20 -0.82
N GLY A 122 2.42 -15.15 -0.45
CA GLY A 122 2.85 -14.66 0.85
C GLY A 122 4.35 -14.44 0.91
N LYS A 123 4.82 -13.68 1.90
CA LYS A 123 6.22 -13.62 2.32
C LYS A 123 6.33 -14.33 3.66
N ILE A 124 7.08 -15.43 3.69
CA ILE A 124 7.22 -16.27 4.88
C ILE A 124 8.66 -16.32 5.35
N LYS A 125 8.87 -16.29 6.66
CA LYS A 125 10.19 -16.47 7.28
C LYS A 125 10.43 -17.95 7.52
N LEU A 126 11.47 -18.52 6.91
CA LEU A 126 11.88 -19.90 7.17
C LEU A 126 13.20 -19.90 7.93
N THR A 127 13.35 -20.81 8.90
CA THR A 127 14.60 -20.99 9.63
C THR A 127 15.48 -22.03 8.92
N ALA A 128 16.81 -21.90 9.02
CA ALA A 128 17.70 -22.93 8.47
C ALA A 128 17.35 -24.32 9.02
N GLY A 129 17.16 -25.29 8.13
CA GLY A 129 16.66 -26.63 8.47
C GLY A 129 15.20 -26.85 8.08
N GLU A 130 14.54 -27.79 8.77
CA GLU A 130 13.17 -28.21 8.48
C GLU A 130 12.14 -27.17 8.96
N ASN A 131 11.16 -26.87 8.11
CA ASN A 131 10.03 -26.01 8.39
C ASN A 131 8.74 -26.65 7.88
N LYS A 132 7.61 -26.21 8.44
CA LYS A 132 6.26 -26.57 8.02
C LYS A 132 5.53 -25.32 7.53
N ILE A 133 4.85 -25.44 6.39
CA ILE A 133 4.00 -24.39 5.83
C ILE A 133 2.59 -24.94 5.75
N GLY A 134 1.64 -24.31 6.44
CA GLY A 134 0.24 -24.71 6.41
C GLY A 134 -0.59 -23.82 5.50
N ILE A 135 -1.41 -24.43 4.63
CA ILE A 135 -2.57 -23.77 4.05
C ILE A 135 -3.77 -24.37 4.75
N VAL A 136 -4.30 -23.63 5.71
CA VAL A 136 -5.26 -24.09 6.72
C VAL A 136 -6.62 -23.51 6.40
N HIS A 137 -7.66 -24.32 6.61
CA HIS A 137 -9.05 -23.98 6.38
C HIS A 137 -9.42 -22.62 6.99
N SER A 138 -9.86 -21.71 6.13
CA SER A 138 -10.71 -20.58 6.48
C SER A 138 -12.04 -20.69 5.73
N TRP A 139 -12.08 -20.35 4.43
CA TRP A 139 -13.31 -20.52 3.63
C TRP A 139 -13.40 -21.89 2.96
N GLY A 140 -12.29 -22.63 2.91
CA GLY A 140 -12.21 -23.93 2.24
C GLY A 140 -12.34 -23.88 0.72
N TYR A 141 -12.53 -25.03 0.10
CA TYR A 141 -12.93 -25.22 -1.31
C TYR A 141 -12.02 -24.54 -2.35
N VAL A 142 -10.70 -24.66 -2.14
CA VAL A 142 -9.67 -24.29 -3.12
C VAL A 142 -9.11 -25.58 -3.72
N ASN A 143 -9.03 -25.66 -5.05
CA ASN A 143 -8.30 -26.73 -5.74
C ASN A 143 -6.85 -26.28 -5.93
N LEU A 144 -5.92 -26.81 -5.14
CA LEU A 144 -4.51 -26.42 -5.14
C LEU A 144 -3.67 -27.46 -5.89
N ASP A 145 -2.83 -26.99 -6.80
CA ASP A 145 -1.86 -27.80 -7.55
C ASP A 145 -0.56 -27.93 -6.75
N TYR A 146 0.15 -26.82 -6.54
CA TYR A 146 1.38 -26.76 -5.75
C TYR A 146 1.60 -25.39 -5.14
N ILE A 147 2.52 -25.35 -4.17
CA ILE A 147 3.20 -24.11 -3.79
C ILE A 147 4.64 -24.11 -4.29
N GLU A 148 5.16 -22.92 -4.55
CA GLU A 148 6.54 -22.72 -4.95
C GLU A 148 7.18 -21.64 -4.08
N LEU A 149 8.40 -21.89 -3.61
CA LEU A 149 9.15 -20.96 -2.76
C LEU A 149 10.33 -20.43 -3.54
N THR A 150 10.47 -19.11 -3.57
CA THR A 150 11.65 -18.42 -4.09
C THR A 150 12.28 -17.60 -2.97
N GLU A 151 13.59 -17.38 -3.01
CA GLU A 151 14.19 -16.41 -2.09
C GLU A 151 13.52 -15.05 -2.30
N TYR A 152 13.17 -14.37 -1.21
CA TYR A 152 12.53 -13.07 -1.30
C TYR A 152 13.53 -12.01 -1.79
N GLU A 153 13.29 -11.47 -2.99
CA GLU A 153 13.99 -10.29 -3.48
C GLU A 153 13.20 -9.03 -3.12
N ALA A 154 13.79 -8.18 -2.28
CA ALA A 154 13.15 -6.93 -1.89
C ALA A 154 13.01 -5.98 -3.09
N SER A 155 11.78 -5.73 -3.54
CA SER A 155 11.50 -4.65 -4.49
C SER A 155 11.90 -3.30 -3.88
N PRO A 156 12.71 -2.47 -4.56
CA PRO A 156 13.12 -1.17 -4.03
C PRO A 156 11.94 -0.20 -3.97
N TRP A 157 11.95 0.68 -2.97
CA TRP A 157 11.00 1.79 -2.89
C TRP A 157 11.38 2.92 -3.85
N ASN A 158 10.39 3.47 -4.54
CA ASN A 158 10.52 4.63 -5.41
C ASN A 158 9.41 5.64 -5.11
N ILE A 159 9.33 6.05 -3.85
CA ILE A 159 8.30 6.95 -3.35
C ILE A 159 8.65 8.39 -3.73
N SER A 160 7.65 9.16 -4.19
CA SER A 160 7.81 10.58 -4.46
C SER A 160 8.28 11.32 -3.20
N PRO A 161 9.21 12.30 -3.28
CA PRO A 161 9.58 13.12 -2.14
C PRO A 161 8.57 14.22 -1.82
N THR A 162 7.57 14.43 -2.68
CA THR A 162 6.52 15.46 -2.54
C THR A 162 5.14 14.85 -2.71
N PRO A 163 4.11 15.39 -2.03
CA PRO A 163 2.74 14.94 -2.22
C PRO A 163 2.20 15.29 -3.61
N VAL A 164 1.10 14.66 -4.01
CA VAL A 164 0.46 14.80 -5.33
C VAL A 164 -0.22 16.15 -5.53
N THR A 165 -0.69 16.75 -4.44
CA THR A 165 -1.34 18.07 -4.47
C THR A 165 -0.30 19.12 -4.88
N PRO A 166 -0.51 19.87 -5.98
CA PRO A 166 0.40 20.95 -6.37
C PRO A 166 0.37 22.07 -5.33
N GLU A 167 1.53 22.68 -5.10
CA GLU A 167 1.70 23.78 -4.13
C GLU A 167 1.09 23.45 -2.74
N PRO A 168 1.44 22.31 -2.14
CA PRO A 168 0.90 21.91 -0.85
C PRO A 168 1.26 22.94 0.23
N THR A 169 0.38 23.16 1.21
CA THR A 169 0.68 24.04 2.35
C THR A 169 1.91 23.53 3.10
N GLU A 170 2.61 24.42 3.82
CA GLU A 170 3.79 24.03 4.61
C GLU A 170 3.47 22.86 5.56
N SER A 171 2.30 22.90 6.20
CA SER A 171 1.82 21.83 7.09
C SER A 171 1.66 20.50 6.36
N ALA A 172 1.12 20.48 5.14
CA ALA A 172 1.01 19.26 4.35
C ALA A 172 2.38 18.74 3.89
N GLN A 173 3.29 19.64 3.50
CA GLN A 173 4.67 19.26 3.19
C GLN A 173 5.37 18.62 4.39
N LYS A 174 5.23 19.22 5.58
CA LYS A 174 5.78 18.69 6.83
C LYS A 174 5.18 17.32 7.17
N LEU A 175 3.86 17.17 7.07
CA LEU A 175 3.20 15.89 7.31
C LEU A 175 3.70 14.81 6.34
N TYR A 176 3.69 15.07 5.03
CA TYR A 176 4.17 14.10 4.04
C TYR A 176 5.65 13.73 4.25
N ASN A 177 6.49 14.75 4.49
CA ASN A 177 7.91 14.54 4.76
C ASN A 177 8.14 13.72 6.04
N PHE A 178 7.33 13.93 7.08
CA PHE A 178 7.36 13.14 8.31
C PHE A 178 7.00 11.67 8.04
N LEU A 179 5.93 11.41 7.29
CA LEU A 179 5.55 10.05 6.90
C LEU A 179 6.69 9.37 6.11
N LEU A 180 7.21 10.04 5.09
CA LEU A 180 8.28 9.52 4.24
C LEU A 180 9.56 9.21 5.03
N ASN A 181 9.95 10.10 5.94
CA ASN A 181 11.19 9.94 6.72
C ASN A 181 11.13 8.85 7.78
N ASN A 182 9.92 8.53 8.28
CA ASN A 182 9.70 7.47 9.25
C ASN A 182 9.32 6.13 8.61
N PHE A 183 8.81 6.13 7.38
CA PHE A 183 8.48 4.91 6.66
C PHE A 183 9.69 3.97 6.56
N GLY A 184 9.55 2.74 7.07
CA GLY A 184 10.63 1.76 7.16
C GLY A 184 11.55 1.90 8.38
N LYS A 185 11.34 2.89 9.25
CA LYS A 185 12.13 3.11 10.47
C LYS A 185 11.29 3.02 11.74
N HIS A 186 10.04 3.47 11.65
CA HIS A 186 9.08 3.43 12.73
C HIS A 186 7.67 3.21 12.18
N VAL A 187 6.78 2.68 13.03
CA VAL A 187 5.34 2.68 12.82
C VAL A 187 4.71 3.81 13.63
N ILE A 188 3.81 4.58 13.03
CA ILE A 188 3.07 5.64 13.72
C ILE A 188 1.86 5.02 14.43
N SER A 189 1.73 5.26 15.73
CA SER A 189 0.56 4.81 16.48
C SER A 189 -0.69 5.59 16.10
N GLY A 190 -1.81 4.90 15.89
CA GLY A 190 -3.09 5.53 15.61
C GLY A 190 -4.27 4.79 16.23
N VAL A 191 -5.43 5.47 16.29
CA VAL A 191 -6.74 4.87 16.62
C VAL A 191 -7.87 5.71 15.99
N MET A 192 -8.95 5.06 15.57
CA MET A 192 -10.19 5.74 15.19
C MET A 192 -10.98 6.19 16.45
N THR A 193 -11.67 7.32 16.37
CA THR A 193 -12.57 7.77 17.45
C THR A 193 -14.04 7.57 17.06
N GLU A 194 -14.86 7.07 17.98
CA GLU A 194 -16.30 6.92 17.71
C GLU A 194 -17.01 8.28 17.75
N ARG A 195 -16.78 9.00 18.85
CA ARG A 195 -17.49 10.23 19.17
C ARG A 195 -16.49 11.29 19.66
N PRO A 196 -16.43 12.47 19.01
CA PRO A 196 -15.44 13.50 19.32
C PRO A 196 -15.96 14.57 20.30
N PHE A 197 -17.14 14.40 20.91
CA PHE A 197 -17.74 15.37 21.82
C PHE A 197 -18.37 14.74 23.06
N GLU A 198 -18.53 15.53 24.11
CA GLU A 198 -19.23 15.14 25.34
C GLU A 198 -20.76 15.11 25.15
N ASN A 199 -21.45 14.10 25.69
CA ASN A 199 -22.91 14.00 25.55
C ASN A 199 -23.67 14.94 26.52
N ASN A 200 -23.25 16.20 26.60
CA ASN A 200 -23.74 17.19 27.54
C ASN A 200 -24.81 18.12 26.93
N GLY A 201 -25.26 17.83 25.70
CA GLY A 201 -26.22 18.65 24.96
C GLY A 201 -25.67 19.98 24.42
N GLN A 202 -24.39 20.27 24.64
CA GLN A 202 -23.67 21.43 24.11
C GLN A 202 -22.62 21.05 23.05
N TYR A 203 -22.47 19.75 22.76
CA TYR A 203 -21.52 19.21 21.76
C TYR A 203 -20.08 19.68 22.01
N THR A 204 -19.69 19.78 23.28
CA THR A 204 -18.35 20.23 23.67
C THR A 204 -17.28 19.29 23.10
N PRO A 205 -16.33 19.78 22.29
CA PRO A 205 -15.27 18.95 21.74
C PRO A 205 -14.44 18.28 22.84
N GLN A 206 -14.09 17.01 22.64
CA GLN A 206 -13.18 16.27 23.51
C GLN A 206 -11.71 16.56 23.15
N ASN A 207 -10.80 16.04 23.97
CA ASN A 207 -9.35 16.09 23.76
C ASN A 207 -8.72 14.72 24.07
N TYR A 208 -7.39 14.61 24.04
CA TYR A 208 -6.67 13.37 24.33
C TYR A 208 -7.04 12.73 25.68
N GLU A 209 -7.30 13.52 26.72
CA GLU A 209 -7.60 13.03 28.06
C GLU A 209 -9.04 12.51 28.18
N THR A 210 -9.98 13.16 27.49
CA THR A 210 -11.43 12.93 27.66
C THR A 210 -12.06 12.07 26.58
N GLN A 211 -11.43 11.93 25.42
CA GLN A 211 -11.93 11.07 24.35
C GLN A 211 -11.73 9.59 24.73
N THR A 212 -12.77 8.77 24.56
CA THR A 212 -12.88 7.40 25.09
C THR A 212 -11.69 6.50 24.73
N GLU A 213 -11.43 6.29 23.44
CA GLU A 213 -10.36 5.42 22.96
C GLU A 213 -8.98 5.97 23.34
N LEU A 214 -8.76 7.28 23.19
CA LEU A 214 -7.47 7.92 23.52
C LEU A 214 -7.15 7.78 25.02
N SER A 215 -8.14 8.04 25.88
CA SER A 215 -8.01 7.92 27.32
C SER A 215 -7.75 6.48 27.74
N TYR A 216 -8.43 5.49 27.13
CA TYR A 216 -8.18 4.08 27.40
C TYR A 216 -6.74 3.66 27.07
N ILE A 217 -6.25 4.02 25.89
CA ILE A 217 -4.88 3.70 25.46
C ILE A 217 -3.85 4.37 26.38
N ASN A 218 -4.08 5.62 26.76
CA ASN A 218 -3.20 6.33 27.69
C ASN A 218 -3.19 5.68 29.08
N GLN A 219 -4.34 5.30 29.61
CA GLN A 219 -4.43 4.60 30.91
C GLN A 219 -3.73 3.23 30.89
N ALA A 220 -3.83 2.50 29.78
CA ALA A 220 -3.20 1.20 29.62
C ALA A 220 -1.67 1.29 29.46
N SER A 221 -1.19 2.24 28.67
CA SER A 221 0.21 2.29 28.23
C SER A 221 1.06 3.38 28.87
N GLY A 222 0.44 4.43 29.39
CA GLY A 222 1.09 5.66 29.84
C GLY A 222 1.45 6.64 28.73
N LYS A 223 1.03 6.40 27.47
CA LYS A 223 1.39 7.19 26.28
C LYS A 223 0.19 7.48 25.38
N ASN A 224 0.25 8.54 24.59
CA ASN A 224 -0.82 8.93 23.66
C ASN A 224 -0.49 8.54 22.23
N VAL A 225 -1.49 8.20 21.42
CA VAL A 225 -1.28 7.92 19.99
C VAL A 225 -0.96 9.19 19.20
N VAL A 226 -0.19 9.05 18.13
CA VAL A 226 0.13 10.18 17.22
C VAL A 226 -1.04 10.49 16.31
N LEU A 227 -1.60 9.48 15.65
CA LEU A 227 -2.65 9.60 14.65
C LEU A 227 -4.03 9.41 15.30
N VAL A 228 -4.95 10.32 15.02
CA VAL A 228 -6.33 10.26 15.52
C VAL A 228 -7.29 10.30 14.33
N GLY A 229 -8.07 9.24 14.19
CA GLY A 229 -9.07 9.09 13.13
C GLY A 229 -10.40 9.75 13.48
N PHE A 230 -10.96 10.45 12.51
CA PHE A 230 -12.28 11.11 12.55
C PHE A 230 -13.10 10.73 11.32
N ASP A 231 -14.40 10.95 11.38
CA ASP A 231 -15.31 10.72 10.26
C ASP A 231 -16.13 11.96 9.93
N PHE A 232 -16.41 12.17 8.64
CA PHE A 232 -17.44 13.09 8.16
C PHE A 232 -18.82 12.45 8.03
N LEU A 233 -19.05 11.28 8.64
CA LEU A 233 -20.30 10.50 8.66
C LEU A 233 -21.57 11.35 8.79
N HIS A 234 -21.53 12.41 9.60
CA HIS A 234 -22.68 13.27 9.88
C HIS A 234 -22.62 14.65 9.21
N ALA A 235 -21.59 14.93 8.41
CA ALA A 235 -21.40 16.21 7.75
C ALA A 235 -22.27 16.40 6.51
N SER A 236 -22.72 15.30 5.89
CA SER A 236 -23.69 15.29 4.80
C SER A 236 -24.67 14.12 4.97
N GLY A 237 -25.65 14.03 4.07
CA GLY A 237 -26.71 13.03 4.11
C GLY A 237 -27.99 13.54 4.78
N LYS A 238 -28.96 12.63 4.90
CA LYS A 238 -30.20 12.88 5.62
C LYS A 238 -29.88 13.33 7.06
N ASN A 239 -30.70 14.22 7.61
CA ASN A 239 -30.52 14.81 8.96
C ASN A 239 -29.24 15.64 9.20
N SER A 240 -28.33 15.82 8.21
CA SER A 240 -27.09 16.60 8.41
C SER A 240 -27.31 18.07 8.81
N ASP A 241 -28.51 18.60 8.56
CA ASP A 241 -28.96 19.93 8.97
C ASP A 241 -29.41 20.01 10.45
N GLN A 242 -29.56 18.86 11.12
CA GLN A 242 -29.95 18.81 12.52
C GLN A 242 -28.78 19.14 13.45
N GLN A 243 -29.13 19.78 14.58
CA GLN A 243 -28.15 20.31 15.54
C GLN A 243 -27.15 19.26 16.05
N TRP A 244 -27.60 18.01 16.26
CA TRP A 244 -26.72 16.95 16.74
C TRP A 244 -25.64 16.57 15.72
N TYR A 245 -26.01 16.48 14.45
CA TYR A 245 -25.13 16.11 13.33
C TYR A 245 -24.10 17.21 13.04
N GLN A 246 -24.56 18.46 13.09
CA GLN A 246 -23.68 19.63 13.01
C GLN A 246 -22.72 19.71 14.21
N GLY A 247 -23.21 19.40 15.42
CA GLY A 247 -22.41 19.33 16.63
C GLY A 247 -21.32 18.26 16.56
N TYR A 248 -21.64 17.07 16.04
CA TYR A 248 -20.65 16.02 15.75
C TYR A 248 -19.56 16.55 14.83
N THR A 249 -19.94 17.09 13.67
CA THR A 249 -18.99 17.55 12.65
C THR A 249 -18.12 18.69 13.18
N HIS A 250 -18.72 19.65 13.88
CA HIS A 250 -17.99 20.75 14.51
C HIS A 250 -16.95 20.23 15.52
N ALA A 251 -17.34 19.30 16.38
CA ALA A 251 -16.44 18.72 17.37
C ALA A 251 -15.31 17.90 16.74
N SER A 252 -15.56 17.15 15.66
CA SER A 252 -14.49 16.49 14.89
C SER A 252 -13.44 17.50 14.42
N LEU A 253 -13.88 18.63 13.87
CA LEU A 253 -12.98 19.69 13.37
C LEU A 253 -12.19 20.36 14.51
N GLU A 254 -12.83 20.69 15.63
CA GLU A 254 -12.13 21.29 16.79
C GLU A 254 -11.16 20.31 17.45
N MET A 255 -11.52 19.04 17.53
CA MET A 255 -10.63 18.02 18.05
C MET A 255 -9.44 17.78 17.10
N ALA A 256 -9.64 17.80 15.78
CA ALA A 256 -8.55 17.73 14.81
C ALA A 256 -7.54 18.88 14.96
N LYS A 257 -8.02 20.11 15.23
CA LYS A 257 -7.15 21.25 15.56
C LYS A 257 -6.37 21.00 16.85
N THR A 258 -7.02 20.41 17.86
CA THR A 258 -6.40 20.06 19.15
C THR A 258 -5.30 19.01 18.95
N VAL A 259 -5.57 17.97 18.16
CA VAL A 259 -4.62 16.91 17.80
C VAL A 259 -3.40 17.50 17.09
N TRP A 260 -3.62 18.31 16.05
CA TRP A 260 -2.54 18.96 15.31
C TRP A 260 -1.70 19.86 16.23
N LYS A 261 -2.34 20.70 17.06
CA LYS A 261 -1.62 21.57 17.99
C LYS A 261 -0.75 20.82 19.00
N ALA A 262 -1.15 19.60 19.37
CA ALA A 262 -0.36 18.73 20.24
C ALA A 262 0.83 18.05 19.52
N GLY A 263 0.95 18.21 18.20
CA GLY A 263 1.94 17.52 17.38
C GLY A 263 1.45 16.21 16.76
N GLY A 264 0.17 15.85 16.96
CA GLY A 264 -0.45 14.66 16.37
C GLY A 264 -0.91 14.86 14.93
N ILE A 265 -1.45 13.79 14.34
CA ILE A 265 -1.91 13.73 12.95
C ILE A 265 -3.42 13.45 12.91
N PRO A 266 -4.26 14.40 12.47
CA PRO A 266 -5.66 14.11 12.22
C PRO A 266 -5.83 13.38 10.88
N GLN A 267 -6.55 12.26 10.90
CA GLN A 267 -7.07 11.58 9.71
C GLN A 267 -8.58 11.75 9.62
N PHE A 268 -9.12 12.03 8.44
CA PHE A 268 -10.55 11.99 8.18
C PHE A 268 -10.88 10.93 7.13
N ASN A 269 -11.84 10.08 7.47
CA ASN A 269 -12.59 9.25 6.52
C ASN A 269 -13.95 9.91 6.24
N TRP A 270 -14.71 9.36 5.31
CA TRP A 270 -16.09 9.81 5.09
C TRP A 270 -17.00 8.64 4.71
N HIS A 271 -17.77 8.20 5.70
CA HIS A 271 -18.93 7.34 5.45
C HIS A 271 -20.06 8.16 4.81
N TRP A 272 -19.92 8.38 3.51
CA TRP A 272 -20.79 9.25 2.72
C TRP A 272 -22.19 8.65 2.59
N LYS A 273 -23.15 9.17 3.35
CA LYS A 273 -24.56 8.77 3.25
C LYS A 273 -25.17 9.14 1.90
N ASP A 274 -26.33 8.57 1.59
CA ASP A 274 -27.08 8.79 0.37
C ASP A 274 -27.06 10.27 -0.06
N PRO A 275 -26.39 10.61 -1.18
CA PRO A 275 -26.29 11.99 -1.65
C PRO A 275 -27.66 12.63 -1.93
N MET A 276 -28.70 11.85 -2.22
CA MET A 276 -30.04 12.43 -2.40
C MET A 276 -30.68 12.86 -1.07
N HIS A 277 -30.08 12.52 0.07
CA HIS A 277 -30.57 12.77 1.44
C HIS A 277 -31.93 12.10 1.72
N GLU A 278 -32.27 11.07 0.95
CA GLU A 278 -33.53 10.31 1.07
C GLU A 278 -33.41 9.20 2.13
N VAL A 279 -32.23 8.58 2.24
CA VAL A 279 -31.94 7.47 3.15
C VAL A 279 -30.78 7.83 4.09
N GLU A 280 -30.93 7.52 5.37
CA GLU A 280 -29.87 7.66 6.36
C GLU A 280 -28.91 6.46 6.33
N ALA A 281 -28.31 6.22 5.16
CA ALA A 281 -27.42 5.08 4.93
C ALA A 281 -26.35 5.40 3.90
N PHE A 282 -25.16 4.85 4.11
CA PHE A 282 -24.08 4.74 3.11
C PHE A 282 -23.92 3.30 2.61
N TYR A 283 -24.46 2.34 3.36
CA TYR A 283 -24.49 0.93 3.02
C TYR A 283 -25.38 0.62 1.83
N THR A 284 -25.05 -0.46 1.14
CA THR A 284 -25.81 -1.03 0.04
C THR A 284 -26.50 -2.31 0.50
N GLN A 285 -27.42 -2.84 -0.30
CA GLN A 285 -28.10 -4.08 0.04
C GLN A 285 -27.14 -5.26 0.26
N SER A 286 -25.99 -5.29 -0.42
CA SER A 286 -25.01 -6.39 -0.30
C SER A 286 -24.32 -6.44 1.06
N SER A 287 -24.35 -5.35 1.84
CA SER A 287 -23.78 -5.34 3.19
C SER A 287 -24.67 -6.06 4.22
N GLY A 288 -25.93 -6.33 3.88
CA GLY A 288 -26.92 -6.89 4.80
C GLY A 288 -27.44 -5.92 5.86
N ASN A 289 -27.13 -4.61 5.76
CA ASN A 289 -27.63 -3.58 6.66
C ASN A 289 -29.00 -3.02 6.21
N ASP A 290 -29.81 -2.58 7.17
CA ASP A 290 -31.08 -1.90 6.96
C ASP A 290 -31.15 -0.65 7.88
N PRO A 291 -31.35 0.57 7.36
CA PRO A 291 -31.57 0.91 5.95
C PRO A 291 -30.31 0.78 5.07
N TYR A 292 -30.52 0.61 3.77
CA TYR A 292 -29.50 0.72 2.72
C TYR A 292 -29.94 1.72 1.64
N THR A 293 -29.00 2.29 0.90
CA THR A 293 -29.26 3.18 -0.23
C THR A 293 -29.11 2.47 -1.58
N GLU A 294 -29.90 2.89 -2.57
CA GLU A 294 -29.81 2.50 -3.98
C GLU A 294 -29.21 3.62 -4.84
N PHE A 295 -28.49 4.57 -4.22
CA PHE A 295 -27.77 5.59 -4.95
C PHE A 295 -26.76 4.95 -5.92
N SER A 296 -26.68 5.51 -7.12
CA SER A 296 -25.83 5.00 -8.20
C SER A 296 -25.13 6.17 -8.89
N ILE A 297 -23.80 6.07 -8.98
CA ILE A 297 -22.92 6.96 -9.72
C ILE A 297 -23.34 7.02 -11.19
N ASN A 298 -23.82 5.93 -11.77
CA ASN A 298 -24.27 5.88 -13.18
C ASN A 298 -25.49 6.79 -13.48
N LYS A 299 -26.21 7.27 -12.46
CA LYS A 299 -27.21 8.35 -12.64
C LYS A 299 -26.57 9.72 -12.91
N ALA A 300 -25.31 9.89 -12.49
CA ALA A 300 -24.51 11.09 -12.69
C ALA A 300 -23.40 10.92 -13.74
N TYR A 301 -22.95 9.70 -14.01
CA TYR A 301 -21.84 9.38 -14.91
C TYR A 301 -22.31 8.52 -16.08
N ASP A 302 -21.75 8.75 -17.26
CA ASP A 302 -21.91 7.86 -18.42
C ASP A 302 -20.58 7.15 -18.67
N GLU A 303 -20.50 5.87 -18.31
CA GLU A 303 -19.30 5.07 -18.52
C GLU A 303 -18.96 4.88 -19.99
N ALA A 304 -19.94 4.87 -20.90
CA ALA A 304 -19.68 4.67 -22.32
C ALA A 304 -18.94 5.87 -22.93
N THR A 305 -19.29 7.08 -22.48
CA THR A 305 -18.67 8.32 -22.97
C THR A 305 -17.57 8.87 -22.07
N GLY A 306 -17.47 8.40 -20.83
CA GLY A 306 -16.54 8.90 -19.82
C GLY A 306 -16.89 10.32 -19.35
N LYS A 307 -18.17 10.70 -19.36
CA LYS A 307 -18.63 12.07 -19.08
C LYS A 307 -19.62 12.12 -17.93
N TRP A 308 -19.52 13.18 -17.13
CA TRP A 308 -20.53 13.54 -16.14
C TRP A 308 -21.77 14.16 -16.79
N LYS A 309 -22.95 13.71 -16.36
CA LYS A 309 -24.27 14.26 -16.66
C LYS A 309 -24.52 15.43 -15.71
N THR A 310 -23.85 16.56 -15.94
CA THR A 310 -23.82 17.68 -14.99
C THR A 310 -25.18 18.27 -14.64
N ASP A 311 -26.17 18.11 -15.52
CA ASP A 311 -27.54 18.57 -15.28
C ASP A 311 -28.37 17.61 -14.41
N SER A 312 -27.90 16.38 -14.15
CA SER A 312 -28.64 15.39 -13.37
C SER A 312 -28.65 15.73 -11.88
N ASP A 313 -29.74 15.36 -11.20
CA ASP A 313 -29.89 15.59 -9.76
C ASP A 313 -28.84 14.84 -8.96
N ALA A 314 -28.48 13.61 -9.39
CA ALA A 314 -27.43 12.83 -8.76
C ALA A 314 -26.05 13.52 -8.83
N TYR A 315 -25.71 14.16 -9.96
CA TYR A 315 -24.46 14.91 -10.07
C TYR A 315 -24.46 16.11 -9.12
N LYS A 316 -25.53 16.91 -9.14
CA LYS A 316 -25.67 18.10 -8.29
C LYS A 316 -25.65 17.74 -6.80
N ALA A 317 -26.30 16.64 -6.42
CA ALA A 317 -26.30 16.10 -5.06
C ALA A 317 -24.89 15.71 -4.61
N MET A 318 -24.15 14.99 -5.46
CA MET A 318 -22.77 14.62 -5.14
C MET A 318 -21.85 15.84 -4.98
N VAL A 319 -21.93 16.78 -5.92
CA VAL A 319 -21.12 18.01 -5.87
C VAL A 319 -21.45 18.85 -4.64
N ARG A 320 -22.75 19.00 -4.28
CA ARG A 320 -23.16 19.71 -3.06
C ARG A 320 -22.50 19.11 -1.81
N ASP A 321 -22.58 17.79 -1.66
CA ASP A 321 -22.00 17.11 -0.50
C ASP A 321 -20.46 17.27 -0.48
N MET A 322 -19.80 17.12 -1.63
CA MET A 322 -18.36 17.38 -1.77
C MET A 322 -17.99 18.81 -1.37
N GLU A 323 -18.77 19.82 -1.77
CA GLU A 323 -18.54 21.21 -1.40
C GLU A 323 -18.69 21.44 0.11
N MET A 324 -19.65 20.79 0.77
CA MET A 324 -19.82 20.85 2.23
C MET A 324 -18.59 20.30 2.95
N ILE A 325 -18.10 19.13 2.53
CA ILE A 325 -16.88 18.54 3.11
C ILE A 325 -15.65 19.42 2.82
N ALA A 326 -15.53 19.95 1.60
CA ALA A 326 -14.43 20.82 1.23
C ALA A 326 -14.42 22.10 2.10
N ASP A 327 -15.59 22.69 2.38
CA ASP A 327 -15.71 23.85 3.26
C ASP A 327 -15.29 23.53 4.70
N SER A 328 -15.64 22.35 5.22
CA SER A 328 -15.15 21.86 6.52
C SER A 328 -13.63 21.71 6.54
N LEU A 329 -13.02 21.07 5.53
CA LEU A 329 -11.56 20.90 5.44
C LEU A 329 -10.83 22.25 5.25
N LEU A 330 -11.44 23.23 4.57
CA LEU A 330 -10.89 24.57 4.43
C LEU A 330 -10.81 25.30 5.78
N THR A 331 -11.67 24.98 6.75
CA THR A 331 -11.54 25.51 8.12
C THR A 331 -10.25 25.02 8.78
N LEU A 332 -9.87 23.76 8.56
CA LEU A 332 -8.61 23.20 9.05
C LEU A 332 -7.40 23.82 8.34
N GLN A 333 -7.50 24.00 7.00
CA GLN A 333 -6.45 24.67 6.24
C GLN A 333 -6.18 26.10 6.73
N LYS A 334 -7.24 26.87 7.02
CA LYS A 334 -7.13 28.25 7.53
C LYS A 334 -6.40 28.31 8.88
N GLU A 335 -6.52 27.26 9.69
CA GLU A 335 -5.82 27.10 10.97
C GLU A 335 -4.42 26.45 10.81
N GLY A 336 -3.96 26.22 9.59
CA GLY A 336 -2.66 25.60 9.32
C GLY A 336 -2.58 24.12 9.68
N VAL A 337 -3.72 23.43 9.76
CA VAL A 337 -3.80 21.99 10.07
C VAL A 337 -3.72 21.19 8.78
N ALA A 338 -2.79 20.24 8.70
CA ALA A 338 -2.78 19.24 7.62
C ALA A 338 -3.53 17.96 8.03
N VAL A 339 -4.08 17.26 7.04
CA VAL A 339 -4.99 16.12 7.26
C VAL A 339 -4.61 14.96 6.36
N LEU A 340 -4.59 13.75 6.91
CA LEU A 340 -4.69 12.53 6.11
C LEU A 340 -6.14 12.37 5.64
N TRP A 341 -6.39 12.50 4.34
CA TRP A 341 -7.73 12.43 3.76
C TRP A 341 -7.93 11.08 3.07
N ARG A 342 -8.81 10.24 3.63
CA ARG A 342 -9.09 8.87 3.15
C ARG A 342 -10.54 8.74 2.66
N PRO A 343 -10.90 9.36 1.51
CA PRO A 343 -12.25 9.29 0.97
C PRO A 343 -12.51 7.98 0.23
N LEU A 344 -13.79 7.63 0.07
CA LEU A 344 -14.25 6.51 -0.75
C LEU A 344 -13.56 5.18 -0.38
N HIS A 345 -13.29 4.97 0.92
CA HIS A 345 -12.59 3.79 1.41
C HIS A 345 -13.37 2.50 1.14
N GLU A 346 -12.66 1.37 1.05
CA GLU A 346 -13.24 0.03 0.84
C GLU A 346 -14.13 -0.11 -0.41
N ALA A 347 -13.88 0.69 -1.45
CA ALA A 347 -14.73 0.73 -2.65
C ALA A 347 -14.90 -0.64 -3.33
N SER A 348 -13.82 -1.43 -3.43
CA SER A 348 -13.85 -2.75 -4.09
C SER A 348 -14.75 -3.77 -3.39
N GLY A 349 -15.06 -3.56 -2.10
CA GLY A 349 -15.97 -4.39 -1.32
C GLY A 349 -17.45 -4.23 -1.71
N LYS A 350 -17.82 -3.11 -2.33
CA LYS A 350 -19.17 -2.80 -2.83
C LYS A 350 -20.28 -2.75 -1.77
N TRP A 351 -19.95 -2.88 -0.49
CA TRP A 351 -20.89 -2.68 0.62
C TRP A 351 -21.19 -1.20 0.87
N PHE A 352 -20.43 -0.29 0.26
CA PHE A 352 -20.71 1.14 0.20
C PHE A 352 -21.10 1.58 -1.21
N TRP A 353 -21.99 2.56 -1.32
CA TRP A 353 -22.59 2.92 -2.62
C TRP A 353 -21.56 3.40 -3.65
N TRP A 354 -20.43 3.98 -3.21
CA TRP A 354 -19.38 4.44 -4.12
C TRP A 354 -18.62 3.30 -4.82
N GLY A 355 -18.84 2.05 -4.40
CA GLY A 355 -18.28 0.85 -5.02
C GLY A 355 -19.25 0.08 -5.94
N THR A 356 -20.55 0.38 -5.94
CA THR A 356 -21.56 -0.50 -6.56
C THR A 356 -21.53 -0.53 -8.07
N ASP A 357 -21.27 0.61 -8.70
CA ASP A 357 -21.19 0.76 -10.16
C ASP A 357 -19.83 0.32 -10.74
N GLY A 358 -18.93 -0.20 -9.89
CA GLY A 358 -17.65 -0.77 -10.31
C GLY A 358 -16.50 0.25 -10.39
N ALA A 359 -15.32 -0.29 -10.70
CA ALA A 359 -14.04 0.41 -10.60
C ALA A 359 -13.99 1.70 -11.43
N LYS A 360 -14.49 1.68 -12.67
CA LYS A 360 -14.47 2.84 -13.58
C LYS A 360 -15.27 4.03 -13.03
N SER A 361 -16.46 3.78 -12.50
CA SER A 361 -17.30 4.80 -11.87
C SER A 361 -16.69 5.32 -10.58
N CYS A 362 -16.11 4.45 -9.75
CA CYS A 362 -15.42 4.84 -8.51
C CYS A 362 -14.19 5.73 -8.79
N VAL A 363 -13.34 5.33 -9.73
CA VAL A 363 -12.17 6.11 -10.16
C VAL A 363 -12.58 7.48 -10.71
N ALA A 364 -13.66 7.54 -11.50
CA ALA A 364 -14.19 8.82 -11.98
C ALA A 364 -14.63 9.71 -10.82
N LEU A 365 -15.34 9.15 -9.83
CA LEU A 365 -15.81 9.86 -8.63
C LEU A 365 -14.63 10.40 -7.80
N TYR A 366 -13.59 9.60 -7.59
CA TYR A 366 -12.37 10.02 -6.87
C TYR A 366 -11.70 11.21 -7.58
N LYS A 367 -11.54 11.13 -8.90
CA LYS A 367 -10.94 12.22 -9.71
C LYS A 367 -11.79 13.48 -9.71
N LEU A 368 -13.12 13.35 -9.72
CA LEU A 368 -14.03 14.49 -9.56
C LEU A 368 -13.84 15.16 -8.20
N MET A 369 -13.77 14.38 -7.12
CA MET A 369 -13.52 14.89 -5.77
C MET A 369 -12.17 15.60 -5.68
N PHE A 370 -11.11 15.00 -6.23
CA PHE A 370 -9.79 15.62 -6.27
C PHE A 370 -9.82 16.96 -7.02
N ASP A 371 -10.45 17.03 -8.20
CA ASP A 371 -10.55 18.27 -8.97
C ASP A 371 -11.33 19.36 -8.21
N ILE A 372 -12.47 19.01 -7.61
CA ILE A 372 -13.25 19.97 -6.81
C ILE A 372 -12.43 20.44 -5.60
N PHE A 373 -11.83 19.52 -4.85
CA PHE A 373 -11.13 19.86 -3.61
C PHE A 373 -9.88 20.68 -3.90
N VAL A 374 -9.02 20.18 -4.78
CA VAL A 374 -7.71 20.77 -5.06
C VAL A 374 -7.84 21.96 -6.00
N ASN A 375 -8.40 21.76 -7.20
CA ASN A 375 -8.34 22.76 -8.26
C ASN A 375 -9.41 23.85 -8.12
N GLN A 376 -10.62 23.51 -7.64
CA GLN A 376 -11.73 24.47 -7.55
C GLN A 376 -11.82 25.15 -6.17
N LYS A 377 -11.65 24.38 -5.09
CA LYS A 377 -11.79 24.86 -3.70
C LYS A 377 -10.44 25.25 -3.06
N GLY A 378 -9.31 24.86 -3.65
CA GLY A 378 -7.98 25.24 -3.17
C GLY A 378 -7.55 24.54 -1.88
N LEU A 379 -7.97 23.28 -1.66
CA LEU A 379 -7.52 22.44 -0.56
C LEU A 379 -6.14 21.87 -0.85
N HIS A 380 -5.13 22.48 -0.25
CA HIS A 380 -3.72 22.17 -0.39
C HIS A 380 -3.12 21.64 0.93
N ASN A 381 -3.95 21.39 1.96
CA ASN A 381 -3.54 20.84 3.26
C ASN A 381 -3.80 19.33 3.40
N LEU A 382 -4.18 18.64 2.32
CA LEU A 382 -4.56 17.22 2.34
C LEU A 382 -3.44 16.33 1.82
N ILE A 383 -3.25 15.19 2.50
CA ILE A 383 -2.50 14.03 2.01
C ILE A 383 -3.50 12.94 1.64
N TRP A 384 -3.57 12.57 0.36
CA TRP A 384 -4.60 11.69 -0.20
C TRP A 384 -4.28 10.22 0.02
N VAL A 385 -5.14 9.53 0.79
CA VAL A 385 -5.01 8.11 1.11
C VAL A 385 -6.04 7.32 0.31
N TRP A 386 -5.58 6.35 -0.47
CA TRP A 386 -6.44 5.41 -1.20
C TRP A 386 -6.47 4.06 -0.47
N THR A 387 -7.67 3.57 -0.14
CA THR A 387 -7.82 2.22 0.42
C THR A 387 -7.87 1.18 -0.69
N THR A 388 -7.04 0.14 -0.59
CA THR A 388 -7.00 -0.99 -1.51
C THR A 388 -7.35 -2.31 -0.82
N ASP A 389 -7.76 -3.30 -1.61
CA ASP A 389 -7.62 -4.70 -1.24
C ASP A 389 -6.39 -5.33 -1.93
N GLU A 390 -6.27 -6.65 -1.78
CA GLU A 390 -5.19 -7.48 -2.32
C GLU A 390 -5.66 -8.29 -3.54
N ALA A 391 -6.81 -7.94 -4.13
CA ALA A 391 -7.35 -8.65 -5.26
C ALA A 391 -6.53 -8.34 -6.54
N SER A 392 -6.57 -9.26 -7.50
CA SER A 392 -5.85 -9.10 -8.77
C SER A 392 -6.34 -7.91 -9.61
N ASP A 393 -7.57 -7.45 -9.38
CA ASP A 393 -8.17 -6.28 -10.02
C ASP A 393 -7.96 -4.98 -9.23
N ALA A 394 -7.18 -4.97 -8.13
CA ALA A 394 -6.96 -3.78 -7.30
C ALA A 394 -6.51 -2.54 -8.10
N LEU A 395 -5.71 -2.72 -9.16
CA LEU A 395 -5.27 -1.63 -10.05
C LEU A 395 -6.39 -1.04 -10.91
N ASP A 396 -7.47 -1.78 -11.18
CA ASP A 396 -8.62 -1.26 -11.93
C ASP A 396 -9.36 -0.19 -11.10
N TRP A 397 -9.32 -0.31 -9.77
CA TRP A 397 -9.91 0.63 -8.82
C TRP A 397 -8.99 1.81 -8.48
N TYR A 398 -7.72 1.75 -8.84
CA TYR A 398 -6.73 2.75 -8.45
C TYR A 398 -6.90 4.07 -9.21
N PRO A 399 -7.08 5.22 -8.54
CA PRO A 399 -7.24 6.51 -9.21
C PRO A 399 -6.03 6.93 -10.08
N GLY A 400 -4.82 6.51 -9.71
CA GLY A 400 -3.58 6.82 -10.42
C GLY A 400 -2.52 7.48 -9.51
N ASP A 401 -1.26 7.38 -9.92
CA ASP A 401 -0.11 7.89 -9.17
C ASP A 401 -0.19 9.41 -8.93
N GLU A 402 -0.90 10.14 -9.78
CA GLU A 402 -1.10 11.59 -9.75
C GLU A 402 -2.22 12.07 -8.82
N TYR A 403 -2.98 11.15 -8.22
CA TYR A 403 -4.11 11.47 -7.34
C TYR A 403 -3.96 10.94 -5.91
N VAL A 404 -2.95 10.10 -5.66
CA VAL A 404 -2.81 9.36 -4.39
C VAL A 404 -1.41 9.54 -3.81
N ASP A 405 -1.34 9.92 -2.54
CA ASP A 405 -0.09 10.05 -1.78
C ASP A 405 0.30 8.74 -1.08
N VAL A 406 -0.68 8.08 -0.47
CA VAL A 406 -0.51 6.88 0.36
C VAL A 406 -1.51 5.82 -0.04
N VAL A 407 -1.08 4.55 -0.06
CA VAL A 407 -1.98 3.41 -0.19
C VAL A 407 -2.22 2.81 1.18
N GLY A 408 -3.48 2.75 1.59
CA GLY A 408 -3.95 2.16 2.83
C GLY A 408 -4.54 0.77 2.59
N ARG A 409 -4.31 -0.14 3.53
CA ARG A 409 -5.00 -1.43 3.62
C ARG A 409 -5.86 -1.47 4.86
N ASP A 410 -7.11 -1.89 4.69
CA ASP A 410 -8.02 -2.17 5.78
C ASP A 410 -8.06 -3.68 6.03
N TYR A 411 -7.71 -4.14 7.23
CA TYR A 411 -7.53 -5.58 7.50
C TYR A 411 -8.17 -6.04 8.81
N TYR A 412 -9.04 -7.05 8.69
CA TYR A 412 -9.66 -7.76 9.81
C TYR A 412 -9.57 -9.26 9.58
N TYR A 413 -9.13 -10.02 10.59
CA TYR A 413 -9.04 -11.47 10.50
C TYR A 413 -10.44 -12.11 10.39
N TYR A 414 -10.55 -13.14 9.53
CA TYR A 414 -11.75 -13.95 9.40
C TYR A 414 -11.43 -15.47 9.38
N PRO A 415 -12.04 -16.28 10.26
CA PRO A 415 -12.91 -15.88 11.37
C PRO A 415 -12.16 -14.94 12.35
N ARG A 416 -12.91 -14.12 13.08
CA ARG A 416 -12.31 -13.13 13.99
C ARG A 416 -11.53 -13.83 15.09
N GLU A 417 -10.28 -13.42 15.24
CA GLU A 417 -9.37 -13.86 16.29
C GLU A 417 -8.44 -12.71 16.65
N SER A 418 -8.05 -12.66 17.94
CA SER A 418 -6.96 -11.78 18.37
C SER A 418 -5.67 -12.29 17.74
N ASN A 419 -5.12 -11.55 16.79
CA ASN A 419 -3.93 -11.94 16.06
C ASN A 419 -3.06 -10.72 15.72
N HIS A 420 -1.96 -10.61 16.44
CA HIS A 420 -1.02 -9.49 16.34
C HIS A 420 0.17 -9.79 15.41
N SER A 421 0.02 -10.71 14.44
CA SER A 421 1.07 -10.96 13.44
C SER A 421 1.34 -9.73 12.59
N SER A 422 2.54 -9.67 11.99
CA SER A 422 3.04 -8.51 11.24
C SER A 422 2.22 -8.11 10.00
N LEU A 423 1.35 -9.02 9.52
CA LEU A 423 0.65 -8.90 8.22
C LEU A 423 1.63 -8.72 7.04
N ILE A 424 2.83 -9.29 7.12
CA ILE A 424 3.87 -9.12 6.10
C ILE A 424 3.42 -9.53 4.70
N GLY A 425 2.64 -10.61 4.56
CA GLY A 425 2.09 -11.03 3.27
C GLY A 425 1.26 -9.93 2.61
N SER A 426 0.32 -9.35 3.37
CA SER A 426 -0.52 -8.23 2.92
C SER A 426 0.34 -7.00 2.56
N PHE A 427 1.31 -6.65 3.40
CA PHE A 427 2.22 -5.53 3.15
C PHE A 427 2.97 -5.66 1.81
N GLU A 428 3.55 -6.84 1.56
CA GLU A 428 4.30 -7.09 0.32
C GLU A 428 3.39 -7.16 -0.90
N THR A 429 2.22 -7.78 -0.79
CA THR A 429 1.22 -7.83 -1.87
C THR A 429 0.82 -6.42 -2.29
N VAL A 430 0.48 -5.55 -1.32
CA VAL A 430 0.16 -4.15 -1.59
C VAL A 430 1.36 -3.44 -2.23
N LYS A 431 2.56 -3.60 -1.66
CA LYS A 431 3.78 -3.02 -2.25
C LYS A 431 4.01 -3.47 -3.70
N GLU A 432 3.78 -4.74 -4.02
CA GLU A 432 3.93 -5.29 -5.37
C GLU A 432 2.89 -4.71 -6.34
N ILE A 433 1.61 -4.71 -5.96
CA ILE A 433 0.51 -4.13 -6.75
C ILE A 433 0.82 -2.69 -7.17
N PHE A 434 1.33 -1.88 -6.24
CA PHE A 434 1.64 -0.46 -6.49
C PHE A 434 3.11 -0.19 -6.85
N GLY A 435 3.90 -1.24 -7.07
CA GLY A 435 5.29 -1.16 -7.52
C GLY A 435 6.23 -0.38 -6.60
N GLY A 436 5.95 -0.34 -5.29
CA GLY A 436 6.76 0.38 -4.30
C GLY A 436 6.81 1.90 -4.50
N LYS A 437 5.84 2.50 -5.20
CA LYS A 437 5.81 3.94 -5.51
C LYS A 437 5.14 4.80 -4.45
N LYS A 438 4.45 4.18 -3.50
CA LYS A 438 3.62 4.85 -2.50
C LYS A 438 4.00 4.35 -1.11
N ILE A 439 3.84 5.23 -0.12
CA ILE A 439 3.84 4.82 1.29
C ILE A 439 2.71 3.81 1.46
N VAL A 440 2.94 2.75 2.23
CA VAL A 440 1.94 1.72 2.53
C VAL A 440 1.57 1.78 4.00
N ALA A 441 0.27 1.82 4.30
CA ALA A 441 -0.25 1.94 5.66
C ALA A 441 -1.33 0.90 5.95
N LEU A 442 -1.47 0.54 7.23
CA LEU A 442 -2.61 -0.20 7.71
C LEU A 442 -3.66 0.85 8.12
N SER A 443 -4.42 1.33 7.12
CA SER A 443 -5.30 2.49 7.25
C SER A 443 -6.51 2.23 8.15
N GLU A 444 -6.83 0.97 8.36
CA GLU A 444 -7.80 0.47 9.33
C GLU A 444 -7.47 -0.97 9.72
N ASN A 445 -7.69 -1.36 10.98
CA ASN A 445 -7.51 -2.75 11.38
C ASN A 445 -8.38 -3.19 12.56
N GLY A 446 -8.42 -4.50 12.80
CA GLY A 446 -8.79 -5.07 14.09
C GLY A 446 -7.57 -5.11 15.00
N SER A 447 -7.06 -6.31 15.25
CA SER A 447 -5.83 -6.54 16.02
C SER A 447 -4.64 -5.73 15.47
N VAL A 448 -3.94 -4.98 16.33
CA VAL A 448 -2.75 -4.19 15.95
C VAL A 448 -1.54 -5.11 15.86
N PRO A 449 -0.80 -5.17 14.74
CA PRO A 449 0.42 -5.96 14.67
C PRO A 449 1.43 -5.59 15.77
N TYR A 450 2.07 -6.57 16.39
CA TYR A 450 3.12 -6.28 17.36
C TYR A 450 4.34 -5.64 16.68
N PRO A 451 4.89 -4.53 17.22
CA PRO A 451 5.96 -3.79 16.55
C PRO A 451 7.25 -4.60 16.36
N ASP A 452 7.57 -5.51 17.29
CA ASP A 452 8.72 -6.41 17.14
C ASP A 452 8.55 -7.36 15.96
N GLU A 453 7.33 -7.88 15.73
CA GLU A 453 7.02 -8.73 14.57
C GLU A 453 7.09 -7.93 13.27
N MET A 454 6.51 -6.72 13.25
CA MET A 454 6.62 -5.81 12.09
C MET A 454 8.08 -5.54 11.72
N LYS A 455 8.90 -5.18 12.70
CA LYS A 455 10.34 -4.91 12.52
C LYS A 455 11.11 -6.17 12.12
N ALA A 456 10.82 -7.30 12.75
CA ALA A 456 11.48 -8.57 12.44
C ALA A 456 11.18 -9.04 11.01
N ASP A 457 9.95 -8.82 10.54
CA ASP A 457 9.47 -9.21 9.20
C ASP A 457 9.71 -8.20 8.10
N GLY A 458 10.05 -6.96 8.47
CA GLY A 458 10.11 -5.84 7.55
C GLY A 458 8.73 -5.46 7.01
N ALA A 459 7.66 -5.74 7.75
CA ALA A 459 6.29 -5.30 7.45
C ALA A 459 6.15 -3.85 7.89
N ASN A 460 6.76 -2.97 7.12
CA ASN A 460 7.01 -1.59 7.49
C ASN A 460 5.77 -0.71 7.26
N TRP A 461 4.63 -1.07 7.84
CA TRP A 461 3.42 -0.25 7.81
C TRP A 461 3.74 1.17 8.32
N SER A 462 3.33 2.20 7.57
CA SER A 462 3.59 3.59 7.96
C SER A 462 2.87 3.96 9.26
N TRP A 463 1.65 3.47 9.42
CA TRP A 463 0.86 3.56 10.64
C TRP A 463 -0.08 2.36 10.72
N PHE A 464 -0.64 2.15 11.92
CA PHE A 464 -1.82 1.33 12.16
C PHE A 464 -2.94 2.23 12.71
N MET A 465 -4.19 1.79 12.57
CA MET A 465 -5.34 2.49 13.13
C MET A 465 -6.47 1.50 13.38
N PRO A 466 -6.52 0.83 14.55
CA PRO A 466 -7.67 0.01 14.87
C PRO A 466 -8.93 0.87 14.90
N TRP A 467 -10.06 0.25 14.55
CA TRP A 467 -11.36 0.92 14.67
C TRP A 467 -11.69 1.26 16.12
N TYR A 468 -12.68 2.11 16.32
CA TYR A 468 -13.09 2.55 17.65
C TYR A 468 -13.82 1.43 18.43
N GLY A 469 -14.15 1.69 19.69
CA GLY A 469 -14.95 0.75 20.49
C GLY A 469 -14.21 -0.56 20.75
N ASP A 470 -14.90 -1.69 20.60
CA ASP A 470 -14.42 -3.03 20.97
C ASP A 470 -13.21 -3.52 20.15
N TYR A 471 -12.88 -2.83 19.05
CA TYR A 471 -11.67 -3.11 18.28
C TYR A 471 -10.43 -2.52 18.95
N ALA A 472 -10.54 -1.32 19.52
CA ALA A 472 -9.46 -0.66 20.25
C ALA A 472 -9.48 -0.95 21.76
N MET A 473 -10.60 -1.43 22.31
CA MET A 473 -10.81 -1.63 23.74
C MET A 473 -11.33 -3.03 24.04
N GLU A 474 -11.24 -3.42 25.31
CA GLU A 474 -11.82 -4.69 25.77
C GLU A 474 -13.32 -4.75 25.46
N GLY A 475 -13.72 -5.80 24.74
CA GLY A 475 -15.07 -5.95 24.22
C GLY A 475 -15.25 -7.26 23.48
N TRP A 476 -16.33 -7.37 22.70
CA TRP A 476 -16.64 -8.62 21.99
C TRP A 476 -15.66 -8.94 20.85
N ALA A 477 -15.05 -7.93 20.22
CA ALA A 477 -14.12 -8.16 19.13
C ALA A 477 -12.79 -8.74 19.63
N ASN A 478 -12.40 -8.40 20.86
CA ASN A 478 -11.20 -8.89 21.54
C ASN A 478 -9.92 -8.75 20.70
N ASP A 479 -9.87 -7.70 19.86
CA ASP A 479 -8.77 -7.43 18.95
C ASP A 479 -7.58 -6.80 19.69
N ASN A 480 -7.85 -5.83 20.57
CA ASN A 480 -6.84 -5.15 21.38
C ASN A 480 -7.36 -4.97 22.83
N ASN A 481 -6.46 -5.09 23.80
CA ASN A 481 -6.72 -4.90 25.22
C ASN A 481 -5.57 -4.11 25.89
N ALA A 482 -5.70 -3.84 27.19
CA ALA A 482 -4.73 -3.03 27.92
C ALA A 482 -3.28 -3.58 27.84
N GLU A 483 -3.09 -4.89 27.89
CA GLU A 483 -1.76 -5.50 27.78
C GLU A 483 -1.18 -5.35 26.37
N SER A 484 -1.99 -5.56 25.33
CA SER A 484 -1.54 -5.34 23.95
C SER A 484 -1.14 -3.88 23.70
N TRP A 485 -1.88 -2.90 24.23
CA TRP A 485 -1.52 -1.49 24.13
C TRP A 485 -0.25 -1.15 24.88
N LYS A 486 -0.04 -1.74 26.05
CA LYS A 486 1.20 -1.58 26.80
C LYS A 486 2.39 -2.10 26.00
N ILE A 487 2.27 -3.25 25.33
CA ILE A 487 3.29 -3.82 24.44
C ILE A 487 3.56 -2.89 23.25
N VAL A 488 2.50 -2.52 22.51
CA VAL A 488 2.59 -1.75 21.28
C VAL A 488 3.18 -0.36 21.52
N MET A 489 2.65 0.38 22.50
CA MET A 489 2.99 1.80 22.72
C MET A 489 4.35 1.98 23.41
N ASN A 490 4.82 0.98 24.17
CA ASN A 490 6.13 1.06 24.83
C ASN A 490 7.28 0.48 23.99
N ASN A 491 7.02 0.04 22.76
CA ASN A 491 8.06 -0.42 21.86
C ASN A 491 8.79 0.75 21.17
N GLU A 492 10.11 0.67 21.01
CA GLU A 492 10.95 1.69 20.36
C GLU A 492 10.66 1.89 18.86
N TYR A 493 10.04 0.91 18.22
CA TYR A 493 9.63 0.99 16.82
C TYR A 493 8.33 1.78 16.65
N THR A 494 7.54 1.96 17.71
CA THR A 494 6.28 2.70 17.68
C THR A 494 6.50 4.16 18.07
N LEU A 495 6.12 5.09 17.19
CA LEU A 495 6.06 6.51 17.54
C LEU A 495 4.76 6.80 18.29
N THR A 496 4.89 7.41 19.47
CA THR A 496 3.78 7.95 20.26
C THR A 496 3.81 9.48 20.23
N LEU A 497 2.74 10.13 20.71
CA LEU A 497 2.64 11.59 20.69
C LEU A 497 3.81 12.24 21.45
N GLU A 498 4.31 11.59 22.49
CA GLU A 498 5.44 12.03 23.30
C GLU A 498 6.77 12.03 22.51
N ASP A 499 6.86 11.26 21.43
CA ASP A 499 8.01 11.25 20.52
C ASP A 499 7.91 12.36 19.46
N MET A 500 6.74 13.00 19.32
CA MET A 500 6.52 14.02 18.31
C MET A 500 7.20 15.34 18.67
N PRO A 501 7.96 15.96 17.75
CA PRO A 501 8.65 17.21 18.01
C PRO A 501 7.69 18.42 18.11
N GLY A 502 6.46 18.28 17.62
CA GLY A 502 5.53 19.37 17.35
C GLY A 502 5.73 19.98 15.96
N TRP A 503 4.65 20.33 15.26
CA TRP A 503 4.70 20.79 13.87
C TRP A 503 5.34 22.17 13.68
N ASP A 504 5.39 22.98 14.74
CA ASP A 504 6.11 24.25 14.80
C ASP A 504 7.64 24.04 14.83
N LYS A 505 8.11 22.92 15.38
CA LYS A 505 9.54 22.57 15.51
C LYS A 505 10.01 21.56 14.48
N TYR A 506 9.10 20.85 13.81
CA TYR A 506 9.45 19.91 12.76
C TYR A 506 10.01 20.66 11.55
N GLU A 507 11.26 20.37 11.20
CA GLU A 507 11.91 20.88 10.00
C GLU A 507 11.82 19.83 8.89
N ILE A 508 11.53 20.28 7.65
CA ILE A 508 11.52 19.39 6.49
C ILE A 508 12.93 18.85 6.28
N VAL A 509 13.10 17.56 6.51
CA VAL A 509 14.36 16.87 6.25
C VAL A 509 14.31 16.38 4.82
N THR A 510 15.12 16.97 3.95
CA THR A 510 15.33 16.39 2.62
C THR A 510 16.12 15.11 2.82
N PRO A 511 15.57 13.91 2.53
CA PRO A 511 16.39 12.71 2.60
C PRO A 511 17.58 12.92 1.65
N PRO A 512 18.81 12.54 2.04
CA PRO A 512 19.90 12.52 1.08
C PRO A 512 19.42 11.70 -0.13
N PRO A 513 19.74 12.11 -1.37
CA PRO A 513 19.39 11.31 -2.54
C PRO A 513 19.83 9.89 -2.23
N THR A 514 18.88 8.95 -2.28
CA THR A 514 19.12 7.58 -1.89
C THR A 514 20.29 7.07 -2.73
N GLU A 515 21.51 7.12 -2.20
CA GLU A 515 22.59 6.28 -2.66
C GLU A 515 22.10 4.89 -2.30
N ILE A 516 21.50 4.24 -3.29
CA ILE A 516 21.19 2.83 -3.23
C ILE A 516 22.54 2.13 -3.04
N LYS A 517 22.91 1.87 -1.79
CA LYS A 517 23.96 0.91 -1.47
C LYS A 517 23.36 -0.46 -1.78
N ASN A 518 23.50 -0.86 -3.04
CA ASN A 518 23.26 -2.22 -3.51
C ASN A 518 24.21 -3.17 -2.77
N SER A 519 23.85 -3.60 -1.55
CA SER A 519 24.42 -4.82 -0.97
C SER A 519 23.65 -6.00 -1.53
N LEU A 520 23.95 -6.31 -2.79
CA LEU A 520 23.75 -7.51 -3.60
C LEU A 520 23.56 -7.04 -5.04
N HIS A 521 24.37 -7.58 -5.94
CA HIS A 521 24.44 -7.20 -7.34
C HIS A 521 23.11 -7.42 -8.08
N SER A 522 22.20 -6.44 -8.06
CA SER A 522 21.28 -6.23 -9.18
C SER A 522 21.95 -5.26 -10.13
N GLN A 523 22.55 -5.79 -11.20
CA GLN A 523 23.03 -4.95 -12.28
C GLN A 523 21.81 -4.28 -12.91
N ASN A 524 21.70 -2.96 -12.80
CA ASN A 524 20.74 -2.15 -13.54
C ASN A 524 20.86 -2.47 -15.04
N ILE A 525 19.91 -3.24 -15.58
CA ILE A 525 19.84 -3.55 -17.01
C ILE A 525 19.10 -2.42 -17.73
N ALA A 526 19.66 -1.21 -17.70
CA ALA A 526 19.15 -0.06 -18.44
C ALA A 526 20.24 0.48 -19.39
N ALA A 527 19.86 0.75 -20.63
CA ALA A 527 20.69 1.47 -21.58
C ALA A 527 20.87 2.93 -21.13
N SER A 528 22.10 3.44 -21.19
CA SER A 528 22.37 4.86 -20.96
C SER A 528 22.27 5.63 -22.27
N LEU A 529 21.61 6.80 -22.21
CA LEU A 529 21.41 7.69 -23.35
C LEU A 529 21.99 9.06 -22.99
N SER A 530 22.93 9.56 -23.79
CA SER A 530 23.46 10.91 -23.62
C SER A 530 23.67 11.60 -24.96
N VAL A 531 23.30 12.87 -25.05
CA VAL A 531 23.56 13.69 -26.25
C VAL A 531 24.85 14.48 -26.02
N ILE A 532 25.86 14.21 -26.84
CA ILE A 532 27.14 14.91 -26.82
C ILE A 532 27.32 15.56 -28.20
N GLY A 533 27.20 16.88 -28.25
CA GLY A 533 27.17 17.63 -29.51
C GLY A 533 26.02 17.18 -30.40
N LYS A 534 26.32 16.77 -31.64
CA LYS A 534 25.36 16.23 -32.61
C LYS A 534 25.27 14.70 -32.62
N ASN A 535 25.70 14.04 -31.55
CA ASN A 535 25.65 12.57 -31.44
C ASN A 535 24.89 12.12 -30.20
N LEU A 536 23.99 11.15 -30.38
CA LEU A 536 23.42 10.36 -29.31
C LEU A 536 24.34 9.18 -29.01
N GLN A 537 24.96 9.17 -27.84
CA GLN A 537 25.65 8.02 -27.29
C GLN A 537 24.63 7.09 -26.64
N VAL A 538 24.68 5.83 -27.04
CA VAL A 538 23.86 4.73 -26.50
C VAL A 538 24.81 3.68 -25.92
N SER A 539 24.71 3.40 -24.63
CA SER A 539 25.41 2.28 -24.00
C SER A 539 24.40 1.24 -23.54
N ILE A 540 24.56 -0.01 -23.96
CA ILE A 540 23.75 -1.16 -23.56
C ILE A 540 24.56 -1.98 -22.54
N PRO A 541 23.99 -2.34 -21.38
CA PRO A 541 24.65 -3.16 -20.37
C PRO A 541 25.19 -4.48 -20.96
N SER A 542 26.35 -4.93 -20.49
CA SER A 542 27.05 -6.12 -21.01
C SER A 542 26.22 -7.41 -20.99
N VAL A 543 25.28 -7.52 -20.05
CA VAL A 543 24.34 -8.64 -19.93
C VAL A 543 23.33 -8.72 -21.09
N ALA A 544 23.13 -7.63 -21.85
CA ALA A 544 22.28 -7.55 -23.04
C ALA A 544 23.07 -7.32 -24.35
N ALA A 545 24.40 -7.18 -24.27
CA ALA A 545 25.25 -6.71 -25.37
C ALA A 545 25.51 -7.73 -26.49
N ASN A 546 25.03 -8.97 -26.34
CA ASN A 546 25.20 -10.03 -27.35
C ASN A 546 24.13 -9.99 -28.46
N ALA A 547 23.21 -9.01 -28.47
CA ALA A 547 22.14 -8.89 -29.46
C ALA A 547 22.14 -7.53 -30.17
N ASN A 548 21.77 -7.53 -31.46
CA ASN A 548 21.50 -6.30 -32.21
C ASN A 548 20.35 -5.53 -31.55
N ALA A 549 20.51 -4.22 -31.34
CA ALA A 549 19.47 -3.37 -30.78
C ALA A 549 19.01 -2.32 -31.79
N ARG A 550 17.70 -2.08 -31.88
CA ARG A 550 17.10 -1.00 -32.64
C ARG A 550 16.92 0.22 -31.76
N VAL A 551 17.49 1.34 -32.17
CA VAL A 551 17.25 2.67 -31.59
C VAL A 551 16.32 3.43 -32.53
N ALA A 552 15.20 3.92 -32.02
CA ALA A 552 14.24 4.75 -32.75
C ALA A 552 14.04 6.07 -32.01
N ILE A 553 14.00 7.19 -32.73
CA ILE A 553 13.80 8.54 -32.21
C ILE A 553 12.47 9.04 -32.74
N PHE A 554 11.63 9.59 -31.85
CA PHE A 554 10.31 10.12 -32.15
C PHE A 554 10.22 11.58 -31.72
N ASP A 555 9.50 12.39 -32.48
CA ASP A 555 9.10 13.74 -32.02
C ASP A 555 8.06 13.65 -30.88
N MET A 556 7.72 14.80 -30.29
CA MET A 556 6.75 14.86 -29.18
C MET A 556 5.31 14.57 -29.62
N GLN A 557 5.03 14.49 -30.92
CA GLN A 557 3.75 14.08 -31.48
C GLN A 557 3.70 12.57 -31.77
N GLY A 558 4.80 11.85 -31.56
CA GLY A 558 4.89 10.41 -31.74
C GLY A 558 5.32 9.96 -33.14
N ASN A 559 5.71 10.87 -34.04
CA ASN A 559 6.22 10.50 -35.36
C ASN A 559 7.68 10.05 -35.27
N GLN A 560 8.01 8.92 -35.88
CA GLN A 560 9.40 8.43 -35.91
C GLN A 560 10.24 9.30 -36.85
N VAL A 561 11.17 10.08 -36.29
CA VAL A 561 12.08 10.96 -37.05
C VAL A 561 13.37 10.28 -37.47
N MET A 562 13.80 9.22 -36.76
CA MET A 562 15.01 8.46 -37.10
C MET A 562 14.93 7.03 -36.54
N SER A 563 15.56 6.06 -37.21
CA SER A 563 15.85 4.75 -36.62
C SER A 563 17.17 4.18 -37.12
N ARG A 564 17.91 3.48 -36.23
CA ARG A 564 19.20 2.84 -36.50
C ARG A 564 19.28 1.51 -35.74
N THR A 565 19.91 0.52 -36.35
CA THR A 565 20.33 -0.71 -35.66
C THR A 565 21.77 -0.54 -35.21
N ILE A 566 22.06 -0.91 -33.97
CA ILE A 566 23.40 -0.88 -33.38
C ILE A 566 23.84 -2.29 -33.00
N ASN A 567 25.12 -2.56 -33.21
CA ASN A 567 25.74 -3.85 -32.92
C ASN A 567 26.75 -3.66 -31.79
N GLY A 568 26.55 -4.35 -30.66
CA GLY A 568 27.43 -4.30 -29.49
C GLY A 568 27.01 -3.30 -28.42
N ALA A 569 27.80 -3.23 -27.35
CA ALA A 569 27.47 -2.54 -26.10
C ALA A 569 27.46 -1.01 -26.19
N ASN A 570 28.12 -0.40 -27.19
CA ASN A 570 28.21 1.05 -27.28
C ASN A 570 28.03 1.50 -28.73
N ALA A 571 27.25 2.55 -28.94
CA ALA A 571 27.06 3.14 -30.25
C ALA A 571 26.89 4.65 -30.18
N SER A 572 27.35 5.32 -31.24
CA SER A 572 27.17 6.75 -31.44
C SER A 572 26.30 6.98 -32.67
N ILE A 573 25.14 7.60 -32.49
CA ILE A 573 24.17 7.89 -33.55
C ILE A 573 24.23 9.38 -33.86
N ASN A 574 24.60 9.71 -35.10
CA ASN A 574 24.65 11.09 -35.56
C ASN A 574 23.23 11.65 -35.78
N LEU A 575 22.95 12.80 -35.16
CA LEU A 575 21.66 13.50 -35.15
C LEU A 575 21.59 14.64 -36.18
N ASN A 576 22.54 14.75 -37.11
CA ASN A 576 22.49 15.74 -38.18
C ASN A 576 21.22 15.56 -39.03
N GLY A 577 20.48 16.66 -39.20
CA GLY A 577 19.19 16.66 -39.88
C GLY A 577 17.98 16.55 -38.95
N ILE A 578 18.18 16.35 -37.64
CA ILE A 578 17.13 16.50 -36.63
C ILE A 578 17.12 17.94 -36.11
N ALA A 579 15.93 18.54 -35.99
CA ALA A 579 15.78 19.90 -35.46
C ALA A 579 16.14 19.98 -33.96
N VAL A 580 16.43 21.20 -33.49
CA VAL A 580 16.62 21.45 -32.05
C VAL A 580 15.29 21.26 -31.33
N GLY A 581 15.28 20.46 -30.26
CA GLY A 581 14.03 20.12 -29.56
C GLY A 581 14.12 18.89 -28.66
N GLN A 582 13.01 18.59 -27.98
CA GLN A 582 12.85 17.38 -27.19
C GLN A 582 12.37 16.22 -28.06
N TYR A 583 12.92 15.02 -27.82
CA TYR A 583 12.58 13.81 -28.54
C TYR A 583 12.47 12.63 -27.58
N LEU A 584 11.62 11.67 -27.94
CA LEU A 584 11.56 10.36 -27.29
C LEU A 584 12.50 9.40 -28.01
N VAL A 585 13.23 8.58 -27.26
CA VAL A 585 14.10 7.53 -27.79
C VAL A 585 13.62 6.19 -27.28
N LYS A 586 13.45 5.23 -28.18
CA LYS A 586 13.13 3.85 -27.87
C LYS A 586 14.30 2.96 -28.26
N VAL A 587 14.80 2.17 -27.31
CA VAL A 587 15.85 1.16 -27.54
C VAL A 587 15.25 -0.22 -27.34
N GLN A 588 15.30 -1.06 -28.39
CA GLN A 588 14.68 -2.39 -28.39
C GLN A 588 15.73 -3.43 -28.78
N GLY A 589 15.94 -4.43 -27.94
CA GLY A 589 16.79 -5.59 -28.17
C GLY A 589 16.11 -6.88 -27.73
N ASN A 590 16.78 -8.03 -27.91
CA ASN A 590 16.21 -9.31 -27.49
C ASN A 590 16.11 -9.37 -25.96
N GLY A 591 14.89 -9.37 -25.41
CA GLY A 591 14.64 -9.38 -23.96
C GLY A 591 14.77 -8.02 -23.25
N PHE A 592 14.95 -6.91 -23.99
CA PHE A 592 15.08 -5.57 -23.40
C PHE A 592 14.36 -4.50 -24.23
N ASN A 593 13.57 -3.65 -23.58
CA ASN A 593 12.86 -2.53 -24.18
C ASN A 593 12.88 -1.33 -23.23
N GLN A 594 13.51 -0.23 -23.63
CA GLN A 594 13.60 0.99 -22.82
C GLN A 594 13.17 2.22 -23.63
N ASN A 595 12.44 3.10 -22.96
CA ASN A 595 12.15 4.44 -23.44
C ASN A 595 13.01 5.47 -22.69
N GLY A 596 13.43 6.52 -23.36
CA GLY A 596 14.15 7.65 -22.77
C GLY A 596 13.78 8.96 -23.44
N ARG A 597 14.19 10.07 -22.83
CA ARG A 597 14.03 11.42 -23.38
C ARG A 597 15.40 12.01 -23.66
N ILE A 598 15.54 12.68 -24.80
CA ILE A 598 16.75 13.43 -25.13
C ILE A 598 16.38 14.86 -25.52
N LEU A 599 17.31 15.79 -25.26
CA LEU A 599 17.25 17.16 -25.75
C LEU A 599 18.35 17.34 -26.80
N VAL A 600 17.96 17.59 -28.05
CA VAL A 600 18.89 17.94 -29.12
C VAL A 600 19.13 19.44 -29.06
N LYS A 601 20.38 19.83 -28.76
CA LYS A 601 20.81 21.23 -28.67
C LYS A 601 21.43 21.74 -29.97
#